data_AF-A0A8T3MTQ5-F1
#
_entry.id   AF-A0A8T3MTQ5-F1
#
_cell.length_a   1.000
_cell.length_b   1.000
_cell.length_c   1.000
_cell.angle_alpha   90.00
_cell.angle_beta   90.00
_cell.angle_gamma   90.00
#
_symmetry.space_group_name_H-M   'P 1'
#
loop_
_entity.id
_entity.type
_entity.pdbx_description
1 polymer ?
#
loop_
_entity_poly.entity_id
_entity_poly.type
_entity_poly.pdbx_seq_one_letter_code
_entity_poly.pdbx_strand_id
1 'polypeptide(L)'
;MDDPARGRTLNGDVAAPSDRRVIPDGLDATIVLLRHGESRFIVEGRFQGRAETPLSEIGLRQAELAARRLARPHDPPALPIPAGLPLEIVHSPLGRATQTADAVAAALE
;
A
#
# COMPACT_ATOMS: atom_id res chain seq x y z
N MET A 1 -43.85 7.02 -5.07
CA MET A 1 -43.44 6.17 -6.21
C MET A 1 -42.08 5.67 -5.84
N ASP A 2 -42.11 4.63 -5.01
CA ASP A 2 -40.98 4.17 -4.21
C ASP A 2 -40.15 3.19 -5.03
N ASP A 3 -38.87 3.51 -5.23
CA ASP A 3 -37.88 2.63 -5.85
C ASP A 3 -37.27 1.74 -4.75
N PRO A 4 -37.54 0.42 -4.73
CA PRO A 4 -37.08 -0.45 -3.66
C PRO A 4 -35.58 -0.75 -3.79
N ALA A 5 -34.90 -0.63 -2.66
CA ALA A 5 -33.48 -0.96 -2.48
C ALA A 5 -33.12 -2.33 -3.06
N ARG A 6 -32.35 -2.36 -4.15
CA ARG A 6 -31.65 -3.57 -4.61
C ARG A 6 -30.47 -3.84 -3.71
N GLY A 7 -30.67 -4.72 -2.73
CA GLY A 7 -29.59 -5.45 -2.08
C GLY A 7 -28.77 -6.19 -3.13
N ARG A 8 -27.55 -5.72 -3.39
CA ARG A 8 -26.51 -6.52 -4.02
C ARG A 8 -25.71 -7.18 -2.90
N THR A 9 -25.98 -8.45 -2.65
CA THR A 9 -25.09 -9.32 -1.90
C THR A 9 -23.78 -9.44 -2.68
N LEU A 10 -22.71 -8.84 -2.18
CA LEU A 10 -21.35 -8.92 -2.76
C LEU A 10 -20.63 -10.25 -2.43
N ASN A 11 -21.36 -11.25 -1.95
CA ASN A 11 -20.81 -12.56 -1.65
C ASN A 11 -21.39 -13.55 -2.64
N GLY A 12 -20.93 -13.46 -3.90
CA GLY A 12 -20.98 -14.61 -4.80
C GLY A 12 -20.07 -15.69 -4.24
N ASP A 13 -20.55 -16.93 -4.28
CA ASP A 13 -19.91 -18.12 -3.73
C ASP A 13 -18.39 -18.13 -3.96
N VAL A 14 -17.63 -17.92 -2.89
CA VAL A 14 -16.18 -18.12 -2.89
C VAL A 14 -15.98 -19.63 -3.02
N ALA A 15 -15.74 -20.09 -4.23
CA ALA A 15 -15.29 -21.45 -4.50
C ALA A 15 -14.16 -21.79 -3.52
N ALA A 16 -14.27 -22.95 -2.87
CA ALA A 16 -13.29 -23.42 -1.90
C ALA A 16 -11.86 -23.24 -2.44
N PRO A 17 -10.92 -22.73 -1.63
CA PRO A 17 -9.56 -22.48 -2.09
C PRO A 17 -8.98 -23.78 -2.66
N SER A 18 -8.58 -23.74 -3.94
CA SER A 18 -7.90 -24.87 -4.56
C SER A 18 -6.68 -25.20 -3.72
N ASP A 19 -6.56 -26.45 -3.27
CA ASP A 19 -5.48 -26.98 -2.42
C ASP A 19 -4.07 -26.86 -3.04
N ARG A 20 -3.96 -26.28 -4.24
CA ARG A 20 -2.69 -25.94 -4.86
C ARG A 20 -2.16 -24.65 -4.23
N ARG A 21 -1.37 -24.80 -3.17
CA ARG A 21 -0.50 -23.73 -2.68
C ARG A 21 0.34 -23.21 -3.85
N VAL A 22 0.12 -21.93 -4.20
CA VAL A 22 0.92 -21.23 -5.22
C VAL A 22 2.31 -20.90 -4.68
N ILE A 23 2.45 -20.83 -3.34
CA ILE A 23 3.71 -20.57 -2.64
C ILE A 23 4.31 -21.93 -2.22
N PRO A 24 5.56 -22.24 -2.63
CA PRO A 24 6.24 -23.47 -2.25
C PRO A 24 6.40 -23.62 -0.73
N ASP A 25 6.42 -24.87 -0.25
CA ASP A 25 6.76 -25.14 1.15
C ASP A 25 8.21 -24.71 1.45
N GLY A 26 8.40 -23.99 2.56
CA GLY A 26 9.69 -23.44 2.97
C GLY A 26 10.05 -22.08 2.36
N LEU A 27 9.18 -21.47 1.54
CA LEU A 27 9.38 -20.10 1.07
C LEU A 27 8.71 -19.08 2.01
N ASP A 28 9.50 -18.49 2.91
CA ASP A 28 9.08 -17.35 3.73
C ASP A 28 9.26 -16.04 2.95
N ALA A 29 8.41 -15.80 1.96
CA ALA A 29 8.40 -14.55 1.19
C ALA A 29 7.36 -13.58 1.77
N THR A 30 7.80 -12.43 2.27
CA THR A 30 6.91 -11.33 2.67
C THR A 30 6.96 -10.21 1.64
N ILE A 31 5.80 -9.83 1.10
CA ILE A 31 5.64 -8.65 0.26
C ILE A 31 4.87 -7.61 1.05
N VAL A 32 5.46 -6.43 1.21
CA VAL A 32 4.81 -5.28 1.85
C VAL A 32 4.29 -4.35 0.77
N LEU A 33 2.98 -4.10 0.76
CA LEU A 33 2.36 -3.18 -0.18
C LEU A 33 2.09 -1.85 0.51
N LEU A 34 2.74 -0.79 0.04
CA LEU A 34 2.52 0.57 0.50
C LEU A 34 1.90 1.41 -0.63
N ARG A 35 0.76 2.02 -0.35
CA ARG A 35 0.18 3.04 -1.24
C ARG A 35 0.94 4.35 -1.07
N HIS A 36 1.17 5.06 -2.17
CA HIS A 36 1.71 6.42 -2.11
C HIS A 36 0.83 7.35 -1.24
N GLY A 37 1.46 8.36 -0.62
CA GLY A 37 0.73 9.39 0.13
C GLY A 37 -0.24 10.20 -0.74
N GLU A 38 -1.07 11.03 -0.12
CA GLU A 38 -1.96 11.95 -0.84
C GLU A 38 -1.21 12.81 -1.86
N SER A 39 -1.76 12.95 -3.05
CA SER A 39 -1.20 13.77 -4.12
C SER A 39 -1.98 15.07 -4.27
N ARG A 40 -1.38 16.12 -4.85
CA ARG A 40 -2.08 17.39 -5.07
C ARG A 40 -3.38 17.23 -5.87
N PHE A 41 -3.41 16.33 -6.86
CA PHE A 41 -4.63 16.09 -7.64
C PHE A 41 -5.73 15.37 -6.86
N ILE A 42 -5.38 14.57 -5.84
CA ILE A 42 -6.39 14.00 -4.94
C ILE A 42 -7.07 15.13 -4.16
N VAL A 43 -6.29 16.09 -3.64
CA VAL A 43 -6.83 17.28 -2.94
C VAL A 43 -7.70 18.12 -3.87
N GLU A 44 -7.28 18.31 -5.12
CA GLU A 44 -8.02 19.06 -6.13
C GLU A 44 -9.23 18.31 -6.72
N GLY A 45 -9.46 17.04 -6.34
CA GLY A 45 -10.55 16.22 -6.88
C GLY A 45 -10.41 15.90 -8.37
N ARG A 46 -9.18 15.90 -8.89
CA ARG A 46 -8.89 15.70 -10.32
C ARG A 46 -8.54 14.25 -10.61
N PHE A 47 -9.06 13.74 -11.73
CA PHE A 47 -8.63 12.45 -12.24
C PHE A 47 -7.18 12.52 -12.74
N GLN A 48 -6.30 11.70 -12.17
CA GLN A 48 -4.87 11.81 -12.38
C GLN A 48 -4.33 10.92 -13.51
N GLY A 49 -4.88 9.71 -13.70
CA GLY A 49 -4.33 8.73 -14.65
C GLY A 49 -2.81 8.54 -14.49
N ARG A 50 -2.06 8.74 -15.58
CA ARG A 50 -0.58 8.77 -15.60
C ARG A 50 0.02 10.18 -15.52
N ALA A 51 -0.80 11.21 -15.31
CA ALA A 51 -0.30 12.57 -15.15
C ALA A 51 0.56 12.68 -13.90
N GLU A 52 1.64 13.43 -14.02
CA GLU A 52 2.51 13.66 -12.89
C GLU A 52 1.95 14.70 -11.95
N THR A 53 1.92 14.33 -10.67
CA THR A 53 1.66 15.27 -9.59
C THR A 53 2.43 14.80 -8.36
N PRO A 54 3.09 15.72 -7.66
CA PRO A 54 3.80 15.38 -6.44
C PRO A 54 2.82 15.07 -5.31
N LEU A 55 3.36 14.54 -4.22
CA LEU A 55 2.66 14.49 -2.94
C LEU A 55 2.24 15.91 -2.49
N SER A 56 1.10 15.99 -1.80
CA SER A 56 0.73 17.18 -1.01
C SER A 56 1.63 17.26 0.24
N GLU A 57 1.57 18.37 0.98
CA GLU A 57 2.26 18.47 2.28
C GLU A 57 1.79 17.38 3.26
N ILE A 58 0.48 17.09 3.26
CA ILE A 58 -0.10 15.98 4.02
C ILE A 58 0.42 14.65 3.50
N GLY A 59 0.51 14.47 2.18
CA GLY A 59 1.05 13.26 1.55
C GLY A 59 2.50 12.99 1.90
N LEU A 60 3.34 14.03 1.97
CA LEU A 60 4.73 13.90 2.43
C LEU A 60 4.76 13.43 3.89
N ARG A 61 3.93 14.01 4.76
CA ARG A 61 3.83 13.60 6.16
C ARG A 61 3.33 12.16 6.32
N GLN A 62 2.39 11.73 5.48
CA GLN A 62 1.90 10.35 5.43
C GLN A 62 3.03 9.39 5.03
N ALA A 63 3.79 9.72 3.99
CA ALA A 63 4.94 8.93 3.54
C ALA A 63 5.97 8.77 4.67
N GLU A 64 6.34 9.85 5.35
CA GLU A 64 7.25 9.79 6.50
C GLU A 64 6.72 8.94 7.65
N LEU A 65 5.43 9.06 8.00
CA LEU A 65 4.83 8.27 9.08
C LEU A 65 4.80 6.78 8.73
N ALA A 66 4.46 6.45 7.48
CA ALA A 66 4.49 5.08 7.00
C ALA A 66 5.93 4.52 7.00
N ALA A 67 6.91 5.30 6.54
CA ALA A 67 8.32 4.94 6.57
C ALA A 67 8.82 4.63 7.98
N ARG A 68 8.56 5.53 8.95
CA ARG A 68 8.89 5.30 10.36
C ARG A 68 8.21 4.06 10.92
N ARG A 69 6.95 3.80 10.53
CA ARG A 69 6.22 2.61 10.95
C ARG A 69 6.86 1.34 10.40
N LEU A 70 7.35 1.36 9.15
CA LEU A 70 8.02 0.22 8.52
C LEU A 70 9.44 -0.01 9.06
N ALA A 71 10.14 1.02 9.50
CA ALA A 71 11.44 0.90 10.16
C ALA A 71 11.35 0.23 11.55
N ARG A 72 10.17 0.24 12.17
CA ARG A 72 9.89 -0.38 13.47
C ARG A 72 8.65 -1.27 13.40
N PRO A 73 8.66 -2.33 12.57
CA PRO A 73 7.46 -3.13 12.29
C PRO A 73 6.87 -3.76 13.55
N HIS A 74 7.73 -4.07 14.53
CA HIS A 74 7.37 -4.77 15.77
C HIS A 74 6.93 -3.85 16.92
N ASP A 75 6.97 -2.52 16.75
CA ASP A 75 6.37 -1.60 17.72
C ASP A 75 4.84 -1.85 17.80
N PRO A 76 4.22 -1.77 19.00
CA PRO A 76 2.79 -2.03 19.15
C PRO A 76 1.90 -1.03 18.35
N PRO A 77 0.85 -1.50 17.65
CA PRO A 77 0.51 -2.90 17.40
C PRO A 77 1.42 -3.50 16.32
N ALA A 78 2.07 -4.63 16.59
CA ALA A 78 3.05 -5.22 15.69
C ALA A 78 2.47 -5.55 14.30
N LEU A 79 3.24 -5.23 13.25
CA LEU A 79 2.94 -5.66 11.89
C LEU A 79 3.48 -7.08 11.68
N PRO A 80 2.78 -7.94 10.93
CA PRO A 80 3.24 -9.29 10.60
C PRO A 80 4.29 -9.24 9.47
N ILE A 81 5.38 -8.50 9.69
CA ILE A 81 6.49 -8.33 8.75
C ILE A 81 7.75 -8.86 9.44
N PRO A 82 8.59 -9.67 8.77
CA PRO A 82 9.85 -10.14 9.34
C PRO A 82 10.76 -9.00 9.82
N ALA A 83 11.59 -9.28 10.82
CA ALA A 83 12.65 -8.35 11.21
C ALA A 83 13.74 -8.29 10.14
N GLY A 84 14.39 -7.13 10.01
CA GLY A 84 15.46 -6.90 9.04
C GLY A 84 15.05 -5.96 7.90
N LEU A 85 16.00 -5.71 6.99
CA LEU A 85 15.79 -4.86 5.83
C LEU A 85 15.07 -5.63 4.71
N PRO A 86 14.24 -4.95 3.91
CA PRO A 86 13.71 -5.55 2.68
C PRO A 86 14.86 -5.87 1.72
N LEU A 87 14.68 -6.92 0.92
CA LEU A 87 15.63 -7.24 -0.16
C LEU A 87 15.62 -6.17 -1.25
N GLU A 88 14.46 -5.57 -1.52
CA GLU A 88 14.28 -4.55 -2.55
C GLU A 88 13.08 -3.65 -2.23
N ILE A 89 13.15 -2.38 -2.65
CA ILE A 89 12.03 -1.45 -2.66
C ILE A 89 11.69 -1.15 -4.13
N VAL A 90 10.54 -1.62 -4.58
CA VAL A 90 10.07 -1.44 -5.97
C VAL A 90 8.84 -0.54 -5.99
N HIS A 91 8.82 0.44 -6.89
CA HIS A 91 7.69 1.36 -7.02
C HIS A 91 7.41 1.75 -8.49
N SER A 92 6.23 2.32 -8.72
CA SER A 92 5.88 2.95 -9.99
C SER A 92 6.80 4.13 -10.31
N PRO A 93 7.11 4.43 -11.58
CA PRO A 93 7.99 5.56 -11.93
C PRO A 93 7.37 6.95 -11.67
N LEU A 94 6.13 7.02 -11.19
CA LEU A 94 5.43 8.28 -10.92
C LEU A 94 5.97 8.92 -9.63
N GLY A 95 6.14 10.23 -9.65
CA GLY A 95 6.80 11.04 -8.63
C GLY A 95 6.18 10.87 -7.25
N ARG A 96 4.85 10.80 -7.14
CA ARG A 96 4.19 10.49 -5.86
C ARG A 96 4.60 9.14 -5.24
N ALA A 97 4.85 8.14 -6.09
CA ALA A 97 5.31 6.82 -5.65
C ALA A 97 6.80 6.86 -5.31
N THR A 98 7.62 7.51 -6.16
CA THR A 98 9.05 7.77 -5.90
C THR A 98 9.26 8.49 -4.58
N GLN A 99 8.57 9.62 -4.34
CA GLN A 99 8.67 10.38 -3.09
C GLN A 99 8.28 9.57 -1.86
N THR A 100 7.33 8.64 -2.00
CA THR A 100 6.96 7.74 -0.89
C THR A 100 8.04 6.68 -0.67
N ALA A 101 8.58 6.10 -1.74
CA ALA A 101 9.65 5.10 -1.69
C ALA A 101 10.96 5.68 -1.12
N ASP A 102 11.32 6.90 -1.51
CA ASP A 102 12.49 7.61 -0.99
C ASP A 102 12.39 7.81 0.53
N ALA A 103 11.21 8.20 1.03
CA ALA A 103 10.97 8.33 2.46
C ALA A 103 11.14 6.99 3.20
N VAL A 104 10.69 5.88 2.59
CA VAL A 104 10.85 4.53 3.16
C VAL A 104 12.32 4.11 3.16
N ALA A 105 13.03 4.31 2.05
CA ALA A 105 14.46 3.99 1.95
C ALA A 105 15.27 4.76 3.01
N ALA A 106 15.06 6.07 3.13
CA ALA A 106 15.76 6.91 4.09
C ALA A 106 15.47 6.56 5.57
N ALA A 107 14.32 5.94 5.87
CA ALA A 107 14.00 5.52 7.24
C ALA A 107 14.55 4.13 7.60
N LEU A 108 14.98 3.36 6.61
CA LEU A 108 15.53 2.02 6.77
C LEU A 108 17.07 1.99 6.77
N GLU A 109 17.72 3.09 6.40
CA GLU A 109 19.16 3.34 6.61
C GLU A 109 19.47 3.60 8.09
#